data_AF-A0A4U1A0D8-F1
#
_entry.id   AF-A0A4U1A0D8-F1
#
_cell.length_a   1.000
_cell.length_b   1.000
_cell.length_c   1.000
_cell.angle_alpha   90.00
_cell.angle_beta   90.00
_cell.angle_gamma   90.00
#
_symmetry.space_group_name_H-M   'P 1'
#
loop_
_entity.id
_entity.type
_entity.pdbx_description
1 polymer ?
#
loop_
_entity_poly.entity_id
_entity_poly.type
_entity_poly.pdbx_seq_one_letter_code
_entity_poly.pdbx_strand_id
1 'polypeptide(L)'
;MSNSKKKHLLVAAFILLLVTPIAGKSEDATQNPVIGSCEGCPATTDTKVLKGTLDVISFKASMLQLATGTGAKVITFSDDTILIGTETFSSIASDSDLEIEYLNEDGVLLAVSITVASKAPILESNQINAKTLSKLISANTTPFTLIDARTDQSYSQAHIPGAVSIYNGVFAKNIDKLPANKQQLIVYYCDGTA
;
A
#
# COMPACT_ATOMS: atom_id res chain seq x y z
N MET A 1 -18.83 5.91 -59.21
CA MET A 1 -17.64 6.14 -60.06
C MET A 1 -16.83 7.28 -59.46
N SER A 2 -15.69 7.04 -58.84
CA SER A 2 -14.36 6.70 -59.41
C SER A 2 -13.54 7.93 -59.83
N ASN A 3 -12.33 7.95 -59.28
CA ASN A 3 -11.11 8.68 -59.63
C ASN A 3 -10.92 10.14 -59.22
N SER A 4 -9.72 10.63 -58.85
CA SER A 4 -8.44 10.08 -58.34
C SER A 4 -7.39 11.17 -58.60
N LYS A 5 -6.64 11.51 -57.54
CA LYS A 5 -5.22 11.90 -57.51
C LYS A 5 -4.74 13.07 -58.39
N LYS A 6 -4.24 14.11 -57.73
CA LYS A 6 -3.11 14.92 -58.22
C LYS A 6 -1.89 14.67 -57.34
N LYS A 7 -0.81 14.21 -57.95
CA LYS A 7 0.55 14.12 -57.41
C LYS A 7 1.45 15.01 -58.29
N HIS A 8 2.19 15.92 -57.67
CA HIS A 8 3.43 16.52 -58.18
C HIS A 8 4.31 16.68 -56.91
N LEU A 9 5.46 16.05 -56.67
CA LEU A 9 6.64 15.62 -57.43
C LEU A 9 7.69 16.75 -57.65
N LEU A 10 8.87 16.56 -57.00
CA LEU A 10 10.23 17.16 -57.18
C LEU A 10 10.42 18.61 -56.62
N VAL A 11 11.54 19.03 -56.01
CA VAL A 11 12.88 18.44 -55.80
C VAL A 11 13.69 19.17 -54.70
N ALA A 12 14.68 18.44 -54.16
CA ALA A 12 15.83 18.78 -53.31
C ALA A 12 16.56 20.12 -53.66
N ALA A 13 17.43 20.76 -52.88
CA ALA A 13 18.62 20.34 -52.11
C ALA A 13 19.17 21.65 -51.46
N PHE A 14 19.86 21.77 -50.32
CA PHE A 14 21.23 21.38 -49.94
C PHE A 14 21.77 22.46 -48.93
N ILE A 15 22.91 22.23 -48.27
CA ILE A 15 23.63 23.01 -47.22
C ILE A 15 23.37 22.42 -45.81
N LEU A 16 24.13 21.46 -45.25
CA LEU A 16 25.58 21.19 -45.10
C LEU A 16 26.27 21.89 -43.90
N LEU A 17 26.52 21.04 -42.87
CA LEU A 17 27.55 21.01 -41.81
C LEU A 17 27.72 22.16 -40.79
N LEU A 18 27.64 21.79 -39.51
CA LEU A 18 28.82 21.65 -38.63
C LEU A 18 28.51 20.71 -37.44
N VAL A 19 29.23 19.58 -37.39
CA VAL A 19 29.24 18.62 -36.29
C VAL A 19 30.55 18.83 -35.52
N THR A 20 30.47 18.98 -34.20
CA THR A 20 31.62 18.86 -33.29
C THR A 20 31.31 17.79 -32.23
N PRO A 21 32.25 16.89 -31.89
CA PRO A 21 32.10 15.96 -30.78
C PRO A 21 32.61 16.60 -29.48
N ILE A 22 31.83 16.53 -28.40
CA ILE A 22 32.34 16.71 -27.03
C ILE A 22 32.17 15.35 -26.33
N ALA A 23 33.31 14.73 -26.05
CA ALA A 23 33.42 13.59 -25.18
C ALA A 23 33.82 14.08 -23.77
N GLY A 24 33.09 13.61 -22.75
CA GLY A 24 33.64 13.43 -21.40
C GLY A 24 32.78 13.88 -20.22
N LYS A 25 32.46 12.89 -19.35
CA LYS A 25 32.00 12.91 -17.94
C LYS A 25 30.52 13.27 -17.69
N SER A 26 29.62 12.32 -17.38
CA SER A 26 29.45 11.43 -16.20
C SER A 26 28.72 12.10 -15.02
N GLU A 27 27.63 11.45 -14.59
CA GLU A 27 26.94 11.57 -13.29
C GLU A 27 26.29 12.96 -13.04
N ASP A 28 25.09 13.14 -12.52
CA ASP A 28 24.23 12.36 -11.64
C ASP A 28 22.80 12.94 -11.76
N ALA A 29 21.82 12.09 -11.60
CA ALA A 29 20.41 12.45 -11.62
C ALA A 29 19.97 12.85 -10.20
N THR A 30 19.97 14.13 -9.85
CA THR A 30 19.09 14.66 -8.79
C THR A 30 18.93 16.18 -8.88
N GLN A 31 17.79 16.63 -9.40
CA GLN A 31 17.25 17.94 -9.04
C GLN A 31 15.81 17.73 -8.57
N ASN A 32 15.66 17.46 -7.28
CA ASN A 32 14.39 17.63 -6.57
C ASN A 32 14.43 19.02 -5.91
N PRO A 33 13.39 19.86 -6.03
CA PRO A 33 13.43 21.22 -5.54
C PRO A 33 13.48 21.24 -4.01
N VAL A 34 14.44 22.01 -3.49
CA VAL A 34 14.65 22.25 -2.07
C VAL A 34 13.39 22.90 -1.49
N ILE A 35 12.69 22.12 -0.68
CA ILE A 35 11.59 22.56 0.17
C ILE A 35 12.23 23.38 1.31
N GLY A 36 11.62 24.54 1.60
CA GLY A 36 12.18 25.57 2.48
C GLY A 36 12.74 25.06 3.81
N SER A 37 13.91 25.57 4.15
CA SER A 37 14.55 25.40 5.45
C SER A 37 13.66 25.98 6.55
N CYS A 38 13.21 25.13 7.49
CA CYS A 38 12.82 25.61 8.82
C CYS A 38 14.08 25.69 9.68
N GLU A 39 14.65 26.89 9.81
CA GLU A 39 15.64 27.18 10.86
C GLU A 39 14.95 27.07 12.22
N GLY A 40 14.99 25.88 12.82
CA GLY A 40 14.46 25.61 14.15
C GLY A 40 13.77 24.26 14.35
N CYS A 41 13.61 23.44 13.30
CA CYS A 41 13.19 22.05 13.51
C CYS A 41 14.43 21.17 13.73
N PRO A 42 14.55 20.39 14.82
CA PRO A 42 15.52 19.31 14.89
C PRO A 42 15.09 18.21 13.91
N ALA A 43 15.41 18.36 12.63
CA ALA A 43 15.14 17.37 11.60
C ALA A 43 16.42 16.60 11.27
N THR A 44 16.74 15.58 12.08
CA THR A 44 17.33 14.30 11.66
C THR A 44 17.36 13.38 12.88
N THR A 45 16.26 12.71 13.20
CA THR A 45 16.36 11.49 14.01
C THR A 45 16.77 10.39 13.04
N ASP A 46 18.00 9.88 13.15
CA ASP A 46 18.51 8.69 12.43
C ASP A 46 17.78 7.45 12.96
N THR A 47 16.47 7.37 12.66
CA THR A 47 15.63 6.25 13.03
C THR A 47 15.85 5.11 12.05
N LYS A 48 15.90 3.90 12.58
CA LYS A 48 16.08 2.66 11.83
C LYS A 48 14.87 1.78 12.03
N VAL A 49 14.52 1.02 11.00
CA VAL A 49 13.37 0.11 11.04
C VAL A 49 13.88 -1.32 11.25
N LEU A 50 13.25 -2.03 12.18
CA LEU A 50 13.49 -3.44 12.46
C LEU A 50 12.18 -4.21 12.36
N LYS A 51 12.19 -5.34 11.64
CA LYS A 51 11.05 -6.26 11.58
C LYS A 51 11.41 -7.59 12.22
N GLY A 52 10.47 -8.18 12.95
CA GLY A 52 10.67 -9.48 13.56
C GLY A 52 9.45 -9.89 14.38
N THR A 53 9.56 -11.03 15.04
CA THR A 53 8.48 -11.61 15.84
C THR A 53 8.74 -11.32 17.32
N LEU A 54 7.71 -10.89 18.05
CA LEU A 54 7.80 -10.63 19.48
C LEU A 54 8.02 -11.94 20.24
N ASP A 55 9.13 -12.03 20.96
CA ASP A 55 9.47 -13.16 21.81
C ASP A 55 8.98 -12.91 23.25
N VAL A 56 9.42 -11.78 23.84
CA VAL A 56 9.10 -11.41 25.22
C VAL A 56 8.83 -9.92 25.33
N ILE A 57 7.81 -9.54 26.10
CA ILE A 57 7.59 -8.17 26.56
C ILE A 57 7.67 -8.09 28.09
N SER A 58 8.47 -7.16 28.59
CA SER A 58 8.63 -6.90 30.02
C SER A 58 8.25 -5.47 30.34
N PHE A 59 7.02 -5.29 30.83
CA PHE A 59 6.49 -3.99 31.26
C PHE A 59 7.25 -3.42 32.46
N LYS A 60 7.73 -4.28 33.36
CA LYS A 60 8.50 -3.86 34.54
C LYS A 60 9.86 -3.27 34.16
N ALA A 61 10.44 -3.72 33.06
CA ALA A 61 11.74 -3.28 32.56
C ALA A 61 11.63 -2.42 31.29
N SER A 62 10.41 -2.05 30.88
CA SER A 62 10.08 -1.33 29.65
C SER A 62 10.89 -1.79 28.43
N MET A 63 10.94 -3.10 28.23
CA MET A 63 11.71 -3.70 27.13
C MET A 63 10.94 -4.81 26.44
N LEU A 64 11.21 -4.99 25.16
CA LEU A 64 10.75 -6.10 24.36
C LEU A 64 11.94 -6.80 23.67
N GLN A 65 11.81 -8.10 23.50
CA GLN A 65 12.77 -8.93 22.76
C GLN A 65 12.13 -9.31 21.44
N LEU A 66 12.79 -8.93 20.35
CA LEU A 66 12.34 -9.19 18.99
C LEU A 66 13.24 -10.28 18.37
N ALA A 67 12.65 -11.41 18.00
CA ALA A 67 13.31 -12.43 17.21
C ALA A 67 13.38 -11.96 15.75
N THR A 68 14.59 -11.70 15.28
CA THR A 68 14.88 -11.33 13.89
C THR A 68 15.57 -12.50 13.19
N GLY A 69 15.60 -12.53 11.85
CA GLY A 69 16.31 -13.58 11.10
C GLY A 69 17.81 -13.69 11.42
N THR A 70 18.38 -12.68 12.08
CA THR A 70 19.79 -12.62 12.51
C THR A 70 20.00 -12.85 14.01
N GLY A 71 18.93 -13.15 14.77
CA GLY A 71 18.96 -13.38 16.22
C GLY A 71 18.00 -12.48 16.99
N ALA A 72 18.04 -12.57 18.32
CA ALA A 72 17.21 -11.74 19.20
C ALA A 72 17.79 -10.34 19.38
N LYS A 73 16.95 -9.32 19.30
CA LYS A 73 17.27 -7.91 19.60
C LYS A 73 16.42 -7.43 20.76
N VAL A 74 17.05 -6.75 21.72
CA VAL A 74 16.35 -6.12 22.83
C VAL A 74 16.10 -4.66 22.47
N ILE A 75 14.84 -4.25 22.55
CA ILE A 75 14.40 -2.88 22.31
C ILE A 75 13.76 -2.35 23.59
N THR A 76 14.13 -1.14 23.97
CA THR A 76 13.53 -0.41 25.09
C THR A 76 12.40 0.45 24.57
N PHE A 77 11.27 0.49 25.27
CA PHE A 77 10.14 1.37 24.96
C PHE A 77 9.85 2.29 26.16
N SER A 78 9.08 3.34 25.93
CA SER A 78 8.65 4.26 26.97
C SER A 78 7.18 4.62 26.76
N ASP A 79 6.62 5.45 27.65
CA ASP A 79 5.26 5.95 27.52
C ASP A 79 5.08 6.86 26.28
N ASP A 80 6.18 7.38 25.73
CA ASP A 80 6.20 8.20 24.51
C ASP A 80 6.25 7.37 23.22
N THR A 81 6.43 6.05 23.32
CA THR A 81 6.50 5.17 22.15
C THR A 81 5.12 5.04 21.50
N ILE A 82 5.03 5.36 20.21
CA ILE A 82 3.77 5.35 19.46
C ILE A 82 3.39 3.92 19.08
N LEU A 83 2.18 3.49 19.43
CA LEU A 83 1.62 2.20 19.01
C LEU A 83 0.74 2.35 17.77
N ILE A 84 0.97 1.49 16.78
CA ILE A 84 0.19 1.44 15.53
C ILE A 84 -0.39 0.03 15.38
N GLY A 85 -1.71 -0.05 15.16
CA GLY A 85 -2.43 -1.33 15.07
C GLY A 85 -2.90 -1.90 16.41
N THR A 86 -2.62 -1.19 17.51
CA THR A 86 -3.14 -1.48 18.85
C THR A 86 -3.17 -0.21 19.71
N GLU A 87 -4.14 -0.14 20.62
CA GLU A 87 -4.27 0.96 21.59
C GLU A 87 -3.41 0.76 22.85
N THR A 88 -2.98 -0.48 23.15
CA THR A 88 -2.26 -0.79 24.39
C THR A 88 -1.21 -1.88 24.22
N PHE A 89 -0.04 -1.68 24.83
CA PHE A 89 1.05 -2.67 24.86
C PHE A 89 0.61 -4.04 25.41
N SER A 90 -0.36 -4.08 26.33
CA SER A 90 -0.88 -5.31 26.93
C SER A 90 -1.67 -6.19 25.96
N SER A 91 -2.16 -5.63 24.86
CA SER A 91 -2.91 -6.39 23.85
C SER A 91 -2.01 -6.97 22.74
N ILE A 92 -0.70 -6.72 22.81
CA ILE A 92 0.27 -7.32 21.89
C ILE A 92 0.50 -8.76 22.33
N ALA A 93 0.12 -9.72 21.49
CA ALA A 93 0.33 -11.13 21.77
C ALA A 93 1.81 -11.50 21.64
N SER A 94 2.33 -12.32 22.56
CA SER A 94 3.61 -13.01 22.37
C SER A 94 3.51 -13.90 21.13
N ASP A 95 4.41 -13.74 20.15
CA ASP A 95 4.36 -14.23 18.76
C ASP A 95 3.88 -13.25 17.68
N SER A 96 3.50 -12.03 18.04
CA SER A 96 3.08 -11.04 17.04
C SER A 96 4.25 -10.58 16.19
N ASP A 97 4.05 -10.49 14.88
CA ASP A 97 5.00 -9.82 13.99
C ASP A 97 4.94 -8.31 14.21
N LEU A 98 6.08 -7.71 14.49
CA LEU A 98 6.23 -6.28 14.77
C LEU A 98 7.17 -5.62 13.76
N GLU A 99 6.83 -4.40 13.40
CA GLU A 99 7.70 -3.45 12.73
C GLU A 99 7.98 -2.28 13.67
N ILE A 100 9.24 -2.12 14.05
CA ILE A 100 9.67 -1.16 15.07
C ILE A 100 10.59 -0.14 14.43
N GLU A 101 10.22 1.12 14.55
CA GLU A 101 11.13 2.23 14.30
C GLU A 101 11.84 2.58 15.61
N TYR A 102 13.17 2.60 15.59
CA TYR A 102 13.98 2.82 16.78
C TYR A 102 15.12 3.81 16.52
N LEU A 103 15.52 4.51 17.58
CA LEU A 103 16.73 5.30 17.65
C LEU A 103 17.79 4.51 18.41
N ASN A 104 19.06 4.59 17.99
CA ASN A 104 20.17 4.00 18.72
C ASN A 104 20.91 5.10 19.49
N GLU A 105 20.78 5.07 20.81
CA GLU A 105 21.49 5.97 21.72
C GLU A 105 22.48 5.14 22.56
N ASP A 106 23.77 5.30 22.30
CA ASP A 106 24.85 4.64 23.04
C ASP A 106 24.73 3.10 23.17
N GLY A 107 24.15 2.44 22.17
CA GLY A 107 23.96 0.99 22.14
C GLY A 107 22.63 0.52 22.74
N VAL A 108 21.79 1.45 23.21
CA VAL A 108 20.40 1.20 23.61
C VAL A 108 19.48 1.49 22.42
N LEU A 109 18.64 0.53 22.09
CA LEU A 109 17.68 0.66 20.99
C LEU A 109 16.35 1.16 21.55
N LEU A 110 16.05 2.45 21.38
CA LEU A 110 14.84 3.09 21.89
C LEU A 110 13.74 3.11 20.83
N ALA A 111 12.60 2.48 21.09
CA ALA A 111 11.46 2.45 20.20
C ALA A 111 10.77 3.81 20.11
N VAL A 112 10.71 4.36 18.89
CA VAL A 112 9.92 5.54 18.54
C VAL A 112 8.50 5.13 18.17
N SER A 113 8.36 4.10 17.34
CA SER A 113 7.06 3.53 16.99
C SER A 113 7.11 2.00 16.94
N ILE A 114 6.03 1.36 17.38
CA ILE A 114 5.83 -0.08 17.28
C ILE A 114 4.54 -0.32 16.51
N THR A 115 4.69 -0.88 15.32
CA THR A 115 3.58 -1.30 14.49
C THR A 115 3.38 -2.79 14.69
N VAL A 116 2.25 -3.19 15.25
CA VAL A 116 1.84 -4.58 15.26
C VAL A 116 1.32 -4.90 13.87
N ALA A 117 1.94 -5.88 13.19
CA ALA A 117 1.37 -6.47 11.99
C ALA A 117 0.15 -7.30 12.41
N SER A 118 -0.93 -6.60 12.79
CA SER A 118 -2.23 -7.23 12.91
C SER A 118 -2.55 -7.81 11.54
N LYS A 119 -2.72 -9.14 11.49
CA LYS A 119 -3.43 -9.79 10.38
C LYS A 119 -4.66 -8.93 10.14
N ALA A 120 -4.69 -8.24 8.98
CA ALA A 120 -5.54 -7.07 8.74
C ALA A 120 -6.89 -7.26 9.44
N PRO A 121 -7.35 -6.30 10.27
CA PRO A 121 -8.53 -6.49 11.10
C PRO A 121 -9.63 -7.04 10.21
N ILE A 122 -9.92 -8.33 10.38
CA ILE A 122 -11.03 -8.94 9.69
C ILE A 122 -12.21 -8.28 10.36
N LEU A 123 -12.81 -7.32 9.67
CA LEU A 123 -14.01 -6.64 10.14
C LEU A 123 -15.13 -7.69 10.14
N GLU A 124 -15.15 -8.58 11.14
CA GLU A 124 -16.16 -9.62 11.31
C GLU A 124 -17.57 -9.01 11.33
N SER A 125 -17.68 -7.75 11.75
CA SER A 125 -18.92 -6.97 11.74
C SER A 125 -19.46 -6.65 10.34
N ASN A 126 -18.64 -6.70 9.30
CA ASN A 126 -19.00 -6.34 7.92
C ASN A 126 -18.89 -7.51 6.94
N GLN A 127 -18.87 -8.75 7.44
CA GLN A 127 -18.86 -9.94 6.61
C GLN A 127 -20.23 -10.60 6.52
N ILE A 128 -20.56 -11.09 5.32
CA ILE A 128 -21.73 -11.92 5.08
C ILE A 128 -21.28 -13.24 4.44
N ASN A 129 -21.92 -14.34 4.81
CA ASN A 129 -21.64 -15.64 4.18
C ASN A 129 -22.34 -15.75 2.81
N ALA A 130 -21.90 -16.73 2.01
CA ALA A 130 -22.44 -16.98 0.67
C ALA A 130 -23.95 -17.24 0.66
N LYS A 131 -24.49 -17.88 1.71
CA LYS A 131 -25.93 -18.14 1.84
C LYS A 131 -26.72 -16.85 2.02
N THR A 132 -26.21 -15.91 2.82
CA THR A 132 -26.81 -14.58 3.00
C THR A 132 -26.75 -13.77 1.71
N LEU A 133 -25.61 -13.77 1.01
CA LEU A 133 -25.49 -13.09 -0.28
C LEU A 133 -26.45 -13.67 -1.33
N SER A 134 -26.55 -14.99 -1.43
CA SER A 134 -27.50 -15.66 -2.32
C SER A 134 -28.95 -15.23 -2.04
N LYS A 135 -29.32 -15.11 -0.75
CA LYS A 135 -30.64 -14.59 -0.35
C LYS A 135 -30.83 -13.13 -0.75
N LEU A 136 -29.82 -12.27 -0.59
CA LEU A 136 -29.90 -10.85 -1.00
C LEU A 136 -30.13 -10.72 -2.50
N ILE A 137 -29.38 -11.49 -3.31
CA ILE A 137 -29.53 -11.54 -4.77
C ILE A 137 -30.93 -12.02 -5.15
N SER A 138 -31.43 -13.07 -4.48
CA SER A 138 -32.73 -13.69 -4.81
C SER A 138 -33.92 -12.87 -4.35
N ALA A 139 -33.80 -12.19 -3.20
CA ALA A 139 -34.87 -11.36 -2.63
C ALA A 139 -35.12 -10.11 -3.46
N ASN A 140 -34.05 -9.52 -4.04
CA ASN A 140 -34.12 -8.30 -4.86
C ASN A 140 -34.88 -7.14 -4.18
N THR A 141 -34.88 -7.09 -2.85
CA THR A 141 -35.65 -6.12 -2.05
C THR A 141 -34.84 -4.88 -1.69
N THR A 142 -33.52 -5.01 -1.60
CA THR A 142 -32.63 -3.94 -1.14
C THR A 142 -31.68 -3.57 -2.28
N PRO A 143 -31.57 -2.29 -2.67
CA PRO A 143 -30.58 -1.88 -3.66
C PRO A 143 -29.18 -2.03 -3.08
N PHE A 144 -28.34 -2.83 -3.74
CA PHE A 144 -26.93 -3.00 -3.39
C PHE A 144 -26.07 -3.11 -4.65
N THR A 145 -24.77 -2.88 -4.50
CA THR A 145 -23.78 -3.11 -5.55
C THR A 145 -22.88 -4.27 -5.16
N LEU A 146 -22.77 -5.24 -6.06
CA LEU A 146 -21.84 -6.36 -5.91
C LEU A 146 -20.56 -6.05 -6.69
N ILE A 147 -19.41 -6.16 -6.04
CA ILE A 147 -18.10 -5.87 -6.64
C ILE A 147 -17.22 -7.12 -6.57
N ASP A 148 -16.71 -7.53 -7.72
CA ASP A 148 -15.66 -8.55 -7.83
C ASP A 148 -14.29 -7.86 -7.78
N ALA A 149 -13.54 -8.13 -6.72
CA ALA A 149 -12.22 -7.54 -6.48
C ALA A 149 -11.06 -8.33 -7.13
N ARG A 150 -11.36 -9.42 -7.84
CA ARG A 150 -10.37 -10.28 -8.51
C ARG A 150 -9.85 -9.66 -9.81
N THR A 151 -8.93 -10.36 -10.47
CA THR A 151 -8.41 -9.94 -11.78
C THR A 151 -9.50 -9.98 -12.86
N ASP A 152 -9.36 -9.14 -13.88
CA ASP A 152 -10.28 -9.11 -15.03
C ASP A 152 -10.36 -10.49 -15.72
N GLN A 153 -9.26 -11.25 -15.72
CA GLN A 153 -9.22 -12.61 -16.24
C GLN A 153 -10.13 -13.55 -15.43
N SER A 154 -10.02 -13.52 -14.10
CA SER A 154 -10.88 -14.35 -13.22
C SER A 154 -12.35 -13.98 -13.38
N TYR A 155 -12.66 -12.68 -13.43
CA TYR A 155 -14.03 -12.19 -13.66
C TYR A 155 -14.59 -12.67 -15.01
N SER A 156 -13.79 -12.59 -16.08
CA SER A 156 -14.22 -12.97 -17.43
C SER A 156 -14.46 -14.47 -17.59
N GLN A 157 -13.76 -15.30 -16.80
CA GLN A 157 -13.97 -16.75 -16.80
C GLN A 157 -15.32 -17.12 -16.15
N ALA A 158 -15.59 -16.57 -14.96
CA ALA A 158 -16.85 -16.71 -14.26
C ALA A 158 -16.96 -15.68 -13.14
N HIS A 159 -18.15 -15.11 -12.96
CA HIS A 159 -18.46 -14.17 -11.89
C HIS A 159 -19.92 -14.31 -11.44
N ILE A 160 -20.22 -13.78 -10.26
CA ILE A 160 -21.60 -13.73 -9.75
C ILE A 160 -22.42 -12.76 -10.63
N PRO A 161 -23.61 -13.15 -11.14
CA PRO A 161 -24.44 -12.29 -11.97
C PRO A 161 -24.72 -10.92 -11.31
N GLY A 162 -24.56 -9.85 -12.08
CA GLY A 162 -24.74 -8.47 -11.60
C GLY A 162 -23.52 -7.88 -10.88
N ALA A 163 -22.43 -8.64 -10.73
CA ALA A 163 -21.18 -8.10 -10.18
C ALA A 163 -20.49 -7.14 -11.15
N VAL A 164 -19.96 -6.04 -10.62
CA VAL A 164 -19.09 -5.10 -11.34
C VAL A 164 -17.63 -5.49 -11.06
N SER A 165 -16.82 -5.59 -12.11
CA SER A 165 -15.39 -5.87 -11.98
C SER A 165 -14.61 -4.61 -11.59
N ILE A 166 -13.98 -4.65 -10.42
CA ILE A 166 -13.04 -3.64 -9.94
C ILE A 166 -11.85 -4.36 -9.31
N TYR A 167 -10.86 -4.70 -10.13
CA TYR A 167 -9.65 -5.36 -9.63
C TYR A 167 -8.93 -4.51 -8.59
N ASN A 168 -8.62 -5.13 -7.44
CA ASN A 168 -7.96 -4.47 -6.31
C ASN A 168 -6.67 -3.74 -6.69
N GLY A 169 -5.85 -4.32 -7.58
CA GLY A 169 -4.59 -3.73 -8.03
C GLY A 169 -4.74 -2.42 -8.84
N VAL A 170 -5.94 -2.11 -9.30
CA VAL A 170 -6.26 -0.87 -10.05
C VAL A 170 -7.48 -0.13 -9.47
N PHE A 171 -7.85 -0.41 -8.22
CA PHE A 171 -9.04 0.15 -7.57
C PHE A 171 -9.08 1.68 -7.64
N ALA A 172 -7.96 2.35 -7.33
CA ALA A 172 -7.86 3.82 -7.33
C ALA A 172 -8.22 4.45 -8.69
N LYS A 173 -8.02 3.72 -9.80
CA LYS A 173 -8.35 4.18 -11.16
C LYS A 173 -9.81 3.94 -11.55
N ASN A 174 -10.55 3.20 -10.72
CA ASN A 174 -11.90 2.70 -11.01
C ASN A 174 -12.92 3.14 -9.95
N ILE A 175 -12.59 4.15 -9.13
CA ILE A 175 -13.47 4.70 -8.08
C ILE A 175 -14.77 5.26 -8.68
N ASP A 176 -14.71 5.72 -9.93
CA ASP A 176 -15.85 6.20 -10.72
C ASP A 176 -16.91 5.13 -10.99
N LYS A 177 -16.56 3.83 -10.88
CA LYS A 177 -17.51 2.71 -10.99
C LYS A 177 -18.33 2.50 -9.71
N LEU A 178 -17.98 3.16 -8.61
CA LEU A 178 -18.71 3.03 -7.35
C LEU A 178 -20.01 3.83 -7.37
N PRO A 179 -21.03 3.42 -6.60
CA PRO A 179 -22.26 4.19 -6.46
C PRO A 179 -22.00 5.61 -5.94
N ALA A 180 -22.62 6.60 -6.57
CA ALA A 180 -22.55 7.99 -6.08
C ALA A 180 -23.19 8.14 -4.67
N ASN A 181 -24.16 7.28 -4.35
CA ASN A 181 -24.78 7.25 -3.03
C ASN A 181 -23.90 6.50 -2.03
N LYS A 182 -23.25 7.24 -1.12
CA LYS A 182 -22.41 6.69 -0.04
C LYS A 182 -23.18 5.85 1.00
N GLN A 183 -24.51 5.90 1.00
CA GLN A 183 -25.35 5.10 1.90
C GLN A 183 -25.78 3.77 1.27
N GLN A 184 -25.47 3.55 -0.01
CA GLN A 184 -25.82 2.30 -0.69
C GLN A 184 -24.97 1.16 -0.15
N LEU A 185 -25.60 0.01 0.08
CA LEU A 185 -24.89 -1.21 0.47
C LEU A 185 -23.96 -1.65 -0.68
N ILE A 186 -22.69 -1.84 -0.35
CA ILE A 186 -21.69 -2.39 -1.28
C ILE A 186 -21.17 -3.69 -0.69
N VAL A 187 -21.21 -4.74 -1.49
CA VAL A 187 -20.68 -6.06 -1.14
C VAL A 187 -19.49 -6.36 -2.03
N TYR A 188 -18.32 -6.58 -1.43
CA TYR A 188 -17.12 -7.02 -2.13
C TYR A 188 -16.96 -8.54 -1.98
N TYR A 189 -16.46 -9.20 -3.02
CA TYR A 189 -15.94 -10.56 -2.93
C TYR A 189 -14.62 -10.69 -3.68
N CYS A 190 -13.80 -11.64 -3.24
CA CYS A 190 -12.52 -12.01 -3.85
C CYS A 190 -12.39 -13.54 -3.89
N ASP A 191 -11.23 -14.07 -4.31
CA ASP A 191 -10.94 -15.51 -4.27
C ASP A 191 -10.85 -16.08 -2.83
N GLY A 192 -10.89 -15.21 -1.81
CA GLY A 192 -10.75 -15.57 -0.40
C GLY A 192 -9.30 -15.83 0.00
N THR A 193 -9.10 -16.15 1.27
CA THR A 193 -7.86 -16.77 1.75
C THR A 193 -8.08 -18.28 1.70
N ALA A 194 -7.28 -18.99 0.90
CA ALA A 194 -7.16 -20.44 1.01
C ALA A 194 -6.69 -20.83 2.42
#